data_AF-A0A956ERG1-F1
#
_entry.id   AF-A0A956ERG1-F1
#
_cell.length_a   1.000
_cell.length_b   1.000
_cell.length_c   1.000
_cell.angle_alpha   90.00
_cell.angle_beta   90.00
_cell.angle_gamma   90.00
#
_symmetry.space_group_name_H-M   'P 1'
#
loop_
_entity.id
_entity.type
_entity.pdbx_description
1 polymer ?
#
loop_
_entity_poly.entity_id
_entity_poly.type
_entity_poly.pdbx_seq_one_letter_code
_entity_poly.pdbx_strand_id
1 'polypeptide(L)'
;MSARSKRFQRLAELRKRELDEAAGKLQRAAEELRMLTKEVETLETRLAQAVQQRAELVSSGAEAQDFVFADNWQRSQQQKLALAKREHQQAEQIYLRAQALVIQARAKVKAMETLKERADQEHARMLEVAERKLEDDFAARVARKESA
;
A
#
# COMPACT_ATOMS: atom_id res chain seq x y z
N MET A 1 23.74 -18.64 16.71
CA MET A 1 22.81 -17.48 16.56
C MET A 1 22.12 -17.21 17.89
N SER A 2 22.29 -16.02 18.47
CA SER A 2 21.78 -15.67 19.81
C SER A 2 20.25 -15.63 19.87
N ALA A 3 19.67 -15.79 21.07
CA ALA A 3 18.22 -15.65 21.28
C ALA A 3 17.69 -14.26 20.85
N ARG A 4 18.50 -13.21 21.04
CA ARG A 4 18.23 -11.84 20.59
C ARG A 4 18.15 -11.74 19.06
N SER A 5 19.09 -12.35 18.34
CA SER A 5 19.11 -12.37 16.87
C SER A 5 17.90 -13.13 16.30
N LYS A 6 17.51 -14.28 16.89
CA LYS A 6 16.28 -15.01 16.52
C LYS A 6 15.00 -14.16 16.73
N ARG A 7 14.94 -13.38 17.81
CA ARG A 7 13.79 -12.49 18.09
C ARG A 7 13.69 -11.37 17.05
N PHE A 8 14.81 -10.76 16.68
CA PHE A 8 14.82 -9.73 15.63
C PHE A 8 14.47 -10.28 14.26
N GLN A 9 14.91 -11.50 13.93
CA GLN A 9 14.50 -12.15 12.69
C GLN A 9 12.98 -12.35 12.61
N ARG A 10 12.36 -12.88 13.68
CA ARG A 10 10.89 -13.03 13.74
C ARG A 10 10.15 -11.70 13.59
N LEU A 11 10.66 -10.63 14.21
CA LEU A 11 10.09 -9.29 14.07
C LEU A 11 10.25 -8.74 12.65
N ALA A 12 11.39 -8.98 12.00
CA ALA A 12 11.61 -8.58 10.61
C ALA A 12 10.64 -9.31 9.66
N GLU A 13 10.46 -10.62 9.84
CA GLU A 13 9.47 -11.41 9.10
C GLU A 13 8.05 -10.88 9.31
N LEU A 14 7.67 -10.54 10.55
CA LEU A 14 6.38 -9.91 10.84
C LEU A 14 6.21 -8.58 10.10
N ARG A 15 7.22 -7.70 10.11
CA ARG A 15 7.14 -6.40 9.40
C ARG A 15 7.05 -6.58 7.89
N LYS A 16 7.70 -7.60 7.32
CA LYS A 16 7.56 -7.93 5.89
C LYS A 16 6.14 -8.39 5.57
N ARG A 17 5.55 -9.25 6.39
CA ARG A 17 4.14 -9.66 6.24
C ARG A 17 3.17 -8.48 6.33
N GLU A 18 3.37 -7.57 7.30
CA GLU A 18 2.57 -6.33 7.40
C GLU A 18 2.69 -5.47 6.13
N LEU A 19 3.88 -5.39 5.53
CA LEU A 19 4.08 -4.69 4.26
C LEU A 19 3.36 -5.38 3.10
N ASP A 20 3.44 -6.70 3.01
CA ASP A 20 2.75 -7.48 1.97
C ASP A 20 1.22 -7.34 2.09
N GLU A 21 0.70 -7.38 3.31
CA GLU A 21 -0.73 -7.12 3.59
C GLU A 21 -1.15 -5.70 3.20
N ALA A 22 -0.33 -4.69 3.53
CA ALA A 22 -0.59 -3.31 3.14
C ALA A 22 -0.54 -3.13 1.62
N ALA A 23 0.41 -3.78 0.94
CA ALA A 23 0.53 -3.77 -0.52
C ALA A 23 -0.68 -4.44 -1.17
N GLY A 24 -1.15 -5.56 -0.63
CA GLY A 24 -2.37 -6.22 -1.09
C GLY A 24 -3.62 -5.34 -0.92
N LYS A 25 -3.74 -4.59 0.18
CA LYS A 25 -4.82 -3.61 0.36
C LYS A 25 -4.74 -2.48 -0.66
N LEU A 26 -3.55 -1.94 -0.91
CA LEU A 26 -3.34 -0.89 -1.92
C LEU A 26 -3.70 -1.39 -3.33
N GLN A 27 -3.32 -2.62 -3.66
CA GLN A 27 -3.65 -3.20 -4.96
C GLN A 27 -5.17 -3.30 -5.16
N ARG A 28 -5.90 -3.84 -4.18
CA ARG A 28 -7.37 -3.95 -4.25
C ARG A 28 -8.03 -2.57 -4.36
N ALA A 29 -7.58 -1.60 -3.56
CA ALA A 29 -8.09 -0.23 -3.63
C ALA A 29 -7.80 0.44 -4.99
N ALA A 30 -6.64 0.16 -5.59
CA ALA A 30 -6.28 0.67 -6.91
C ALA A 30 -7.15 0.05 -8.02
N GLU A 31 -7.42 -1.25 -7.95
CA GLU A 31 -8.30 -1.96 -8.88
C GLU A 31 -9.74 -1.42 -8.78
N GLU A 32 -10.26 -1.25 -7.57
CA GLU A 32 -11.59 -0.66 -7.33
C GLU A 32 -11.69 0.77 -7.87
N LEU A 33 -10.73 1.64 -7.55
CA LEU A 33 -10.68 3.00 -8.06
C LEU A 33 -10.63 3.04 -9.59
N ARG A 34 -9.86 2.14 -10.22
CA ARG A 34 -9.78 2.03 -11.68
C ARG A 34 -11.11 1.61 -12.29
N MET A 35 -11.82 0.67 -11.68
CA MET A 35 -13.14 0.24 -12.14
C MET A 35 -14.17 1.37 -12.05
N LEU A 36 -14.24 2.06 -10.90
CA LEU A 36 -15.13 3.19 -10.71
C LEU A 36 -14.80 4.37 -11.62
N THR A 37 -13.52 4.60 -11.91
CA THR A 37 -13.09 5.64 -12.87
C THR A 37 -13.69 5.36 -14.26
N LYS A 38 -13.57 4.11 -14.74
CA LYS A 38 -14.18 3.71 -16.02
C LYS A 38 -15.70 3.80 -16.02
N GLU A 39 -16.34 3.50 -14.88
CA GLU A 39 -17.79 3.63 -14.74
C GLU A 39 -18.24 5.08 -14.84
N VAL A 40 -17.54 6.00 -14.16
CA VAL A 40 -17.77 7.45 -14.27
C VAL A 40 -17.61 7.91 -15.72
N GLU A 41 -16.51 7.56 -16.40
CA GLU A 41 -16.28 7.90 -17.81
C GLU A 41 -17.40 7.39 -18.73
N THR A 42 -17.86 6.16 -18.50
CA THR A 42 -18.97 5.56 -19.25
C THR A 42 -20.29 6.31 -19.02
N LEU A 43 -20.58 6.67 -17.78
CA LEU A 43 -21.80 7.41 -17.42
C LEU A 43 -21.76 8.87 -17.90
N GLU A 44 -20.59 9.50 -17.93
CA GLU A 44 -20.40 10.83 -18.54
C GLU A 44 -20.69 10.78 -20.04
N THR A 45 -20.20 9.75 -20.73
CA THR A 45 -20.48 9.52 -22.16
C THR A 45 -21.98 9.31 -22.39
N ARG A 46 -22.64 8.49 -21.55
CA ARG A 46 -24.10 8.26 -21.66
C ARG A 46 -24.91 9.52 -21.36
N LEU A 47 -24.48 10.35 -20.41
CA LEU A 47 -25.13 11.62 -20.15
C LEU A 47 -24.98 12.59 -21.31
N ALA A 48 -23.79 12.65 -21.94
CA ALA A 48 -23.57 13.45 -23.14
C ALA A 48 -24.47 13.00 -24.30
N GLN A 49 -24.62 11.68 -24.50
CA GLN A 49 -25.55 11.12 -25.49
C GLN A 49 -27.01 11.50 -25.18
N ALA A 50 -27.42 11.49 -23.92
CA ALA A 50 -28.76 11.93 -23.53
C ALA A 50 -29.03 13.41 -23.81
N VAL A 51 -28.03 14.26 -23.56
CA VAL A 51 -28.11 15.69 -23.89
C VAL A 51 -28.17 15.89 -25.41
N GLN A 52 -27.38 15.14 -26.18
CA GLN A 52 -27.39 15.20 -27.64
C GLN A 52 -28.73 14.74 -28.22
N GLN A 53 -29.26 13.58 -27.78
CA GLN A 53 -30.55 13.08 -28.24
C GLN A 53 -31.67 14.10 -27.99
N ARG A 54 -31.65 14.76 -26.83
CA ARG A 54 -32.60 15.84 -26.53
C ARG A 54 -32.47 17.01 -27.51
N ALA A 55 -31.25 17.42 -27.85
CA ALA A 55 -31.02 18.49 -28.82
C ALA A 55 -31.52 18.11 -30.23
N GLU A 56 -31.33 16.86 -30.64
CA GLU A 56 -31.83 16.32 -31.92
C GLU A 56 -33.36 16.36 -31.97
N LEU A 57 -34.05 15.95 -30.89
CA LEU A 57 -35.52 16.02 -30.78
C LEU A 57 -36.06 17.45 -30.89
N VAL A 58 -35.35 18.44 -30.33
CA VAL A 58 -35.69 19.87 -30.49
C VAL A 58 -35.66 20.29 -31.96
N SER A 59 -34.68 19.79 -32.73
CA SER A 59 -34.52 20.14 -34.14
C SER A 59 -35.45 19.39 -35.09
N SER A 60 -35.92 18.20 -34.73
CA SER A 60 -36.72 17.32 -35.59
C SER A 60 -38.24 17.53 -35.48
N GLY A 61 -38.70 18.36 -34.54
CA GLY A 61 -40.13 18.56 -34.29
C GLY A 61 -40.82 17.32 -33.71
N ALA A 62 -40.11 16.57 -32.86
CA ALA A 62 -40.59 15.33 -32.25
C ALA A 62 -41.85 15.52 -31.39
N GLU A 63 -42.57 14.42 -31.13
CA GLU A 63 -43.78 14.46 -30.34
C GLU A 63 -43.48 14.70 -28.85
N ALA A 64 -44.45 15.25 -28.12
CA ALA A 64 -44.31 15.54 -26.69
C ALA A 64 -43.91 14.30 -25.87
N GLN A 65 -44.32 13.10 -26.29
CA GLN A 65 -43.95 11.85 -25.62
C GLN A 65 -42.44 11.55 -25.73
N ASP A 66 -41.82 11.82 -26.87
CA ASP A 66 -40.39 11.60 -27.08
C ASP A 66 -39.54 12.52 -26.20
N PHE A 67 -39.99 13.78 -26.04
CA PHE A 67 -39.36 14.72 -25.11
C PHE A 67 -39.42 14.25 -23.67
N VAL A 68 -40.57 13.75 -23.21
CA VAL A 68 -40.73 13.22 -21.85
C VAL A 68 -39.81 12.02 -21.63
N PHE A 69 -39.70 11.13 -22.62
CA PHE A 69 -38.80 9.98 -22.52
C PHE A 69 -37.32 10.41 -22.45
N ALA A 70 -36.89 11.33 -23.32
CA ALA A 70 -35.53 11.84 -23.32
C ALA A 70 -35.17 12.58 -22.02
N ASP A 71 -36.06 13.42 -21.50
CA ASP A 71 -35.87 14.12 -20.23
C ASP A 71 -35.74 13.14 -19.06
N ASN A 72 -36.59 12.11 -19.02
CA ASN A 72 -36.52 11.06 -17.99
C ASN A 72 -35.22 10.25 -18.09
N TRP A 73 -34.79 9.91 -19.31
CA TRP A 73 -33.54 9.21 -19.54
C TRP A 73 -32.34 10.06 -19.09
N GLN A 74 -32.30 11.34 -19.47
CA GLN A 74 -31.25 12.28 -19.04
C GLN A 74 -31.18 12.39 -17.51
N ARG A 75 -32.33 12.58 -16.84
CA ARG A 75 -32.39 12.63 -15.37
C ARG A 75 -31.88 11.34 -14.73
N SER A 76 -32.23 10.19 -15.31
CA SER A 76 -31.71 8.90 -14.84
C SER A 76 -30.18 8.79 -14.98
N GLN A 77 -29.60 9.23 -16.10
CA GLN A 77 -28.14 9.23 -16.27
C GLN A 77 -27.45 10.20 -15.30
N GLN A 78 -28.04 11.38 -15.05
CA GLN A 78 -27.51 12.33 -14.07
C GLN A 78 -27.46 11.74 -12.65
N GLN A 79 -28.52 11.06 -12.23
CA GLN A 79 -28.57 10.41 -10.91
C GLN A 79 -27.53 9.29 -10.79
N LYS A 80 -27.40 8.45 -11.81
CA LYS A 80 -26.38 7.38 -11.85
C LYS A 80 -24.97 7.95 -11.79
N LEU A 81 -24.69 8.99 -12.58
CA LEU A 81 -23.39 9.66 -12.58
C LEU A 81 -23.07 10.28 -11.21
N ALA A 82 -24.05 10.93 -10.58
CA ALA A 82 -23.87 11.52 -9.26
C ALA A 82 -23.55 10.46 -8.19
N LEU A 83 -24.20 9.29 -8.25
CA LEU A 83 -23.90 8.16 -7.36
C LEU A 83 -22.49 7.63 -7.62
N ALA A 84 -22.15 7.33 -8.88
CA ALA A 84 -20.84 6.81 -9.25
C ALA A 84 -19.70 7.78 -8.85
N LYS A 85 -19.90 9.10 -8.98
CA LYS A 85 -18.92 10.11 -8.53
C LYS A 85 -18.72 10.09 -7.00
N ARG A 86 -19.78 9.84 -6.22
CA ARG A 86 -19.66 9.71 -4.75
C ARG A 86 -18.88 8.45 -4.38
N GLU A 87 -19.17 7.33 -5.03
CA GLU A 87 -18.45 6.07 -4.82
C GLU A 87 -16.99 6.18 -5.24
N HIS A 88 -16.72 6.81 -6.39
CA HIS A 88 -15.37 7.12 -6.87
C HIS A 88 -14.58 7.95 -5.86
N GLN A 89 -15.18 9.01 -5.32
CA GLN A 89 -14.54 9.84 -4.29
C GLN A 89 -14.24 9.03 -3.02
N GLN A 90 -15.13 8.12 -2.61
CA GLN A 90 -14.86 7.24 -1.47
C GLN A 90 -13.72 6.27 -1.75
N ALA A 91 -13.68 5.66 -2.94
CA ALA A 91 -12.61 4.76 -3.35
C ALA A 91 -11.26 5.49 -3.43
N GLU A 92 -11.24 6.75 -3.87
CA GLU A 92 -10.02 7.58 -3.87
C GLU A 92 -9.49 7.79 -2.45
N GLN A 93 -10.36 8.09 -1.49
CA GLN A 93 -9.97 8.21 -0.08
C GLN A 93 -9.42 6.90 0.48
N ILE A 94 -10.00 5.76 0.11
CA ILE A 94 -9.52 4.43 0.51
C ILE A 94 -8.14 4.15 -0.10
N TYR A 95 -7.96 4.47 -1.38
CA TYR A 95 -6.67 4.33 -2.08
C TYR A 95 -5.57 5.16 -1.39
N LEU A 96 -5.83 6.43 -1.08
CA LEU A 96 -4.87 7.31 -0.39
C LEU A 96 -4.50 6.77 1.00
N ARG A 97 -5.49 6.28 1.76
CA ARG A 97 -5.24 5.64 3.06
C ARG A 97 -4.39 4.38 2.92
N ALA A 98 -4.68 3.53 1.92
CA ALA A 98 -3.88 2.33 1.65
C ALA A 98 -2.45 2.68 1.24
N GLN A 99 -2.25 3.75 0.47
CA GLN A 99 -0.92 4.24 0.11
C GLN A 99 -0.13 4.69 1.35
N ALA A 100 -0.77 5.43 2.27
CA ALA A 100 -0.16 5.83 3.52
C ALA A 100 0.24 4.63 4.39
N LEU A 101 -0.59 3.58 4.46
CA LEU A 101 -0.27 2.34 5.17
C LEU A 101 0.96 1.64 4.59
N VAL A 102 1.10 1.58 3.26
CA VAL A 102 2.28 1.00 2.61
C VAL A 102 3.53 1.80 2.95
N ILE A 103 3.48 3.13 2.93
CA ILE A 103 4.61 3.99 3.30
C ILE A 103 5.03 3.72 4.75
N GLN A 104 4.08 3.67 5.68
CA GLN A 104 4.35 3.36 7.08
C GLN A 104 4.93 1.95 7.27
N ALA A 105 4.40 0.95 6.56
CA ALA A 105 4.92 -0.41 6.62
C ALA A 105 6.35 -0.53 6.07
N ARG A 106 6.67 0.16 4.96
CA ARG A 106 8.03 0.24 4.41
C ARG A 106 9.00 0.87 5.41
N ALA A 107 8.58 1.95 6.08
CA ALA A 107 9.39 2.59 7.11
C ALA A 107 9.68 1.63 8.28
N LYS A 108 8.69 0.85 8.72
CA LYS A 108 8.86 -0.16 9.78
C LYS A 108 9.81 -1.28 9.36
N VAL A 109 9.72 -1.78 8.12
CA VAL A 109 10.66 -2.79 7.58
C VAL A 109 12.09 -2.23 7.60
N LYS A 110 12.30 -1.04 7.04
CA LYS A 110 13.62 -0.40 7.01
C LYS A 110 14.21 -0.19 8.42
N ALA A 111 13.39 0.30 9.35
CA ALA A 111 13.81 0.47 10.74
C ALA A 111 14.22 -0.86 11.39
N MET A 112 13.48 -1.94 11.10
CA MET A 112 13.80 -3.27 11.60
C MET A 112 15.08 -3.83 10.97
N GLU A 113 15.30 -3.63 9.68
CA GLU A 113 16.54 -4.02 9.01
C GLU A 113 17.76 -3.32 9.64
N THR A 114 17.67 -2.01 9.89
CA THR A 114 18.73 -1.26 10.59
C THR A 114 18.97 -1.77 12.02
N LEU A 115 17.91 -2.09 12.77
CA LEU A 115 18.05 -2.64 14.14
C LEU A 115 18.71 -4.02 14.12
N LYS A 116 18.37 -4.86 13.14
CA LYS A 116 19.00 -6.18 12.98
C LYS A 116 20.48 -6.03 12.67
N GLU A 117 20.83 -5.16 11.73
CA GLU A 117 22.22 -4.91 11.36
C GLU A 117 23.06 -4.43 12.55
N ARG A 118 22.54 -3.49 13.34
CA ARG A 118 23.21 -3.04 14.58
C ARG A 118 23.39 -4.15 15.60
N ALA A 119 22.37 -5.01 15.78
CA ALA A 119 22.45 -6.13 16.70
C ALA A 119 23.48 -7.18 16.25
N ASP A 120 23.58 -7.43 14.95
CA ASP A 120 24.55 -8.36 14.38
C ASP A 120 25.99 -7.79 14.50
N GLN A 121 26.18 -6.48 14.27
CA GLN A 121 27.46 -5.79 14.50
C GLN A 121 27.88 -5.80 15.98
N GLU A 122 26.96 -5.53 16.90
CA GLU A 122 27.21 -5.59 18.35
C GLU A 122 27.62 -7.00 18.79
N HIS A 123 26.94 -8.02 18.27
CA HIS A 123 27.27 -9.42 18.54
C HIS A 123 28.65 -9.82 17.99
N ALA A 124 28.99 -9.40 16.76
CA ALA A 124 30.30 -9.66 16.18
C ALA A 124 31.43 -9.04 17.01
N ARG A 125 31.26 -7.79 17.46
CA ARG A 125 32.23 -7.11 18.35
C ARG A 125 32.38 -7.84 19.69
N MET A 126 31.29 -8.34 20.27
CA MET A 126 31.37 -9.10 21.52
C MET A 126 32.13 -10.42 21.36
N LEU A 127 31.94 -11.12 20.24
CA LEU A 127 32.70 -12.33 19.93
C LEU A 127 34.19 -12.03 19.77
N GLU A 128 34.53 -11.00 19.00
CA GLU A 128 35.93 -10.60 18.79
C GLU A 128 36.63 -10.23 20.11
N VAL A 129 35.95 -9.50 21.00
CA VAL A 129 36.49 -9.16 22.32
C VAL A 129 36.66 -10.41 23.19
N ALA A 130 35.74 -11.38 23.10
CA ALA A 130 35.85 -12.63 23.84
C ALA A 130 37.00 -13.50 23.32
N GLU A 131 37.19 -13.56 22.00
CA GLU A 131 38.31 -14.28 21.36
C GLU A 131 39.66 -13.69 21.76
N ARG A 132 39.82 -12.35 21.68
CA ARG A 132 41.07 -11.69 22.12
C ARG A 132 41.39 -11.95 23.58
N LYS A 133 40.38 -11.94 24.47
CA LYS A 133 40.60 -12.28 25.89
C LYS A 133 41.07 -13.72 26.09
N LEU A 134 40.53 -14.67 25.32
CA LEU A 134 40.97 -16.07 25.37
C LEU A 134 42.40 -16.23 24.86
N GLU A 135 42.78 -15.50 23.80
CA GLU A 135 44.15 -15.46 23.29
C GLU A 135 45.13 -14.87 24.31
N ASP A 136 44.78 -13.75 24.94
CA ASP A 136 45.57 -13.10 26.00
C ASP A 136 45.75 -14.04 27.21
N ASP A 137 44.67 -14.68 27.67
CA ASP A 137 44.69 -15.65 28.77
C ASP A 137 45.57 -16.87 28.44
N PHE A 138 45.51 -17.34 27.19
CA PHE A 138 46.34 -18.44 26.71
C PHE A 138 47.82 -18.04 26.67
N ALA A 139 48.16 -16.88 26.09
CA ALA A 139 49.52 -16.36 26.04
C ALA A 139 50.10 -16.16 27.45
N ALA A 140 49.31 -15.62 28.38
CA ALA A 140 49.71 -15.46 29.78
C ALA A 140 49.99 -16.80 30.48
N ARG A 141 49.24 -17.86 30.16
CA ARG A 141 49.49 -19.21 30.70
C ARG A 141 50.76 -19.84 30.13
N VAL A 142 51.02 -19.67 28.84
CA VAL A 142 52.26 -20.15 28.19
C VAL A 142 53.47 -19.46 28.79
N ALA A 143 53.46 -18.12 28.87
CA ALA A 143 54.54 -17.34 29.45
C ALA A 143 54.85 -17.74 30.90
N ARG A 144 53.84 -17.99 31.73
CA ARG A 144 54.01 -18.48 33.12
C ARG A 144 54.63 -19.87 33.20
N LYS A 145 54.40 -20.73 32.20
CA LYS A 145 54.95 -22.09 32.15
C LYS A 145 56.40 -22.10 31.68
N GLU A 146 56.80 -21.14 30.85
CA GLU A 146 58.19 -20.98 30.38
C GLU A 146 59.10 -20.29 31.40
N SER A 147 58.52 -19.58 32.38
CA SER A 147 59.24 -18.87 33.44
C SER A 147 59.28 -19.61 34.79
N ALA A 148 58.78 -20.84 34.84
CA ALA A 148 58.83 -21.75 35.99
C ALA A 148 59.78 -22.93 35.71
#